data_AF-A0ABC9QU77-F1
#
_entry.id   AF-A0ABC9QU77-F1
#
_cell.length_a   1.000
_cell.length_b   1.000
_cell.length_c   1.000
_cell.angle_alpha   90.00
_cell.angle_beta   90.00
_cell.angle_gamma   90.00
#
_symmetry.space_group_name_H-M   'P 1'
#
loop_
_entity.id
_entity.type
_entity.pdbx_description
1 polymer ?
#
loop_
_entity_poly.entity_id
_entity_poly.type
_entity_poly.pdbx_seq_one_letter_code
_entity_poly.pdbx_strand_id
1 'polypeptide(L)' 'MTSEQHTYHITFYLSDGKEVSGIITRNEDIATRLKKLQTIIENKKTIFISDLGVLMKTKHIIHVKIVEVEVKQEQSNA' A
#
# COMPACT_ATOMS: atom_id res chain seq x y z
N MET A 1 22.65 -9.23 -2.69
CA MET A 1 21.60 -9.04 -3.70
C MET A 1 20.85 -7.77 -3.33
N THR A 2 20.88 -6.76 -4.20
CA THR A 2 20.07 -5.54 -4.03
C THR A 2 18.61 -5.92 -4.24
N SER A 3 17.81 -5.89 -3.17
CA SER A 3 16.37 -6.03 -3.32
C SER A 3 15.86 -4.84 -4.11
N GLU A 4 15.25 -5.11 -5.26
CA GLU A 4 14.62 -4.06 -6.07
C GLU A 4 13.53 -3.39 -5.22
N GLN A 5 13.60 -2.06 -5.09
CA GLN A 5 12.64 -1.30 -4.32
C GLN A 5 11.54 -0.80 -5.24
N HIS A 6 10.30 -1.18 -4.94
CA HIS A 6 9.11 -0.73 -5.63
C HIS A 6 8.46 0.38 -4.82
N THR A 7 8.18 1.50 -5.48
CA THR A 7 7.40 2.60 -4.91
C THR A 7 6.01 2.58 -5.53
N TYR A 8 4.99 2.53 -4.68
CA TYR A 8 3.60 2.50 -5.13
C TYR A 8 2.72 3.37 -4.24
N HIS A 9 1.68 3.93 -4.86
CA HIS A 9 0.60 4.61 -4.17
C HIS A 9 -0.48 3.59 -3.83
N ILE A 10 -0.78 3.45 -2.54
CA ILE A 10 -1.86 2.59 -2.05
C ILE A 10 -3.03 3.45 -1.62
N THR A 11 -4.25 2.95 -1.83
CA THR A 11 -5.49 3.58 -1.38
C THR A 11 -6.43 2.51 -0.83
N PHE A 12 -6.90 2.72 0.39
CA PHE A 12 -7.94 1.94 1.05
C PHE A 12 -9.23 2.74 1.03
N TYR A 13 -10.28 2.17 0.43
CA TYR A 13 -11.62 2.73 0.45
C TYR A 13 -12.40 2.09 1.59
N LEU A 14 -13.03 2.92 2.41
CA LEU A 14 -13.74 2.48 3.60
C LEU A 14 -15.27 2.54 3.42
N SER A 15 -15.98 1.70 4.18
CA SER A 15 -17.44 1.59 4.14
C SER A 15 -18.18 2.86 4.55
N ASP A 16 -17.50 3.80 5.23
CA ASP A 16 -18.05 5.10 5.61
C ASP A 16 -17.78 6.20 4.56
N GLY A 17 -17.31 5.81 3.38
CA GLY A 17 -16.99 6.72 2.27
C GLY A 17 -15.66 7.45 2.42
N LYS A 18 -14.89 7.19 3.49
CA LYS A 18 -13.55 7.76 3.65
C LYS A 18 -12.50 6.96 2.89
N GLU A 19 -11.38 7.63 2.63
CA GLU A 19 -10.22 7.05 1.99
C GLU A 19 -8.98 7.23 2.87
N VAL A 20 -8.12 6.21 2.88
CA VAL A 20 -6.79 6.28 3.48
C VAL A 20 -5.78 5.92 2.40
N SER A 21 -4.90 6.85 2.06
CA SER A 21 -3.93 6.68 0.98
C SER A 21 -2.54 7.18 1.34
N GLY A 22 -1.55 6.72 0.58
CA GLY A 22 -0.20 7.24 0.68
C GLY A 22 0.79 6.47 -0.20
N ILE A 23 2.00 7.03 -0.31
CA ILE A 23 3.11 6.44 -1.07
C ILE A 23 3.91 5.55 -0.14
N ILE A 24 4.20 4.33 -0.59
CA ILE A 24 4.96 3.34 0.16
C ILE A 24 6.09 2.84 -0.74
N THR A 25 7.30 2.77 -0.19
CA THR A 25 8.47 2.14 -0.84
C THR A 25 8.83 0.86 -0.11
N ARG A 26 8.78 -0.28 -0.81
CA ARG A 26 9.03 -1.61 -0.23
C ARG A 26 9.81 -2.47 -1.22
N ASN A 27 10.45 -3.52 -0.70
CA ASN A 27 11.19 -4.51 -1.51
C ASN A 27 10.28 -5.56 -2.19
N GLU A 28 8.95 -5.42 -2.03
CA GLU A 28 7.98 -6.38 -2.58
C GLU A 28 7.22 -5.73 -3.74
N ASP A 29 7.00 -6.49 -4.80
CA ASP A 29 6.19 -6.07 -5.95
C ASP A 29 4.71 -5.89 -5.57
N ILE A 30 3.94 -5.27 -6.48
CA ILE A 30 2.52 -4.97 -6.29
C ILE A 30 1.67 -6.23 -6.08
N ALA A 31 1.91 -7.30 -6.85
CA ALA A 31 1.11 -8.51 -6.77
C ALA A 31 1.30 -9.23 -5.43
N THR A 32 2.57 -9.33 -4.99
CA THR A 32 2.96 -9.85 -3.68
C THR A 32 2.33 -9.01 -2.57
N ARG A 33 2.36 -7.67 -2.68
CA ARG A 33 1.75 -6.77 -1.71
C ARG A 33 0.24 -6.98 -1.62
N LEU A 34 -0.44 -7.03 -2.76
CA LEU A 34 -1.89 -7.19 -2.85
C LEU A 34 -2.33 -8.50 -2.19
N LYS A 35 -1.62 -9.60 -2.47
CA LYS A 35 -1.90 -10.92 -1.88
C LYS A 35 -1.73 -10.93 -0.36
N LYS A 36 -0.70 -10.26 0.17
CA LYS A 36 -0.51 -10.12 1.63
C LYS A 36 -1.63 -9.32 2.26
N LEU A 37 -2.04 -8.21 1.65
CA LEU A 37 -3.14 -7.39 2.15
C LEU A 37 -4.46 -8.17 2.12
N GLN A 38 -4.75 -8.88 1.02
CA GLN A 38 -5.92 -9.75 0.93
C GLN A 38 -5.94 -10.78 2.08
N THR A 39 -4.83 -11.50 2.27
CA THR A 39 -4.70 -12.50 3.34
C THR A 39 -4.96 -11.87 4.72
N ILE A 40 -4.44 -10.67 4.98
CA ILE A 40 -4.66 -9.97 6.26
C ILE A 40 -6.13 -9.55 6.41
N ILE A 41 -6.73 -8.99 5.36
CA ILE A 41 -8.11 -8.51 5.37
C ILE A 41 -9.09 -9.66 5.64
N GLU A 42 -8.85 -10.82 5.04
CA GLU A 42 -9.68 -12.02 5.22
C GLU A 42 -9.51 -12.66 6.60
N ASN A 43 -8.28 -12.69 7.15
CA ASN A 43 -7.97 -13.50 8.32
C ASN A 43 -7.80 -12.73 9.64
N LYS A 44 -7.68 -11.40 9.59
CA LYS A 44 -7.46 -10.54 10.77
C LYS A 44 -8.60 -9.55 10.91
N LYS A 45 -8.91 -9.17 12.16
CA LYS A 45 -9.92 -8.14 12.47
C LYS A 45 -9.43 -6.70 12.23
N THR A 46 -8.11 -6.52 12.26
CA THR A 46 -7.44 -5.22 12.19
C THR A 46 -6.18 -5.34 11.37
N ILE A 47 -5.84 -4.26 10.66
CA ILE A 47 -4.59 -4.12 9.93
C ILE A 47 -3.91 -2.82 10.39
N PHE A 48 -2.62 -2.92 10.69
CA PHE A 48 -1.76 -1.78 10.94
C PHE A 48 -0.86 -1.58 9.72
N ILE A 49 -1.02 -0.45 9.03
CA ILE A 49 -0.15 -0.05 7.93
C ILE A 49 0.83 0.98 8.50
N SER A 50 2.00 0.49 8.94
CA SER A 50 3.03 1.32 9.58
C SER A 50 3.45 2.51 8.73
N ASP A 51 3.57 2.32 7.42
CA ASP A 51 4.05 3.34 6.47
C ASP A 51 3.07 4.51 6.35
N LEU A 52 1.80 4.26 6.66
CA LEU A 52 0.75 5.28 6.67
C LEU A 52 0.44 5.77 8.10
N GLY A 53 1.01 5.15 9.13
CA GLY A 53 0.67 5.42 10.53
C GLY A 53 -0.79 5.09 10.88
N VAL A 54 -1.45 4.18 10.16
CA VAL A 54 -2.89 3.91 10.32
C VAL A 54 -3.17 2.51 10.86
N LEU A 55 -4.02 2.45 11.88
CA LEU A 55 -4.68 1.24 12.36
C LEU A 55 -6.16 1.27 11.95
N MET A 56 -6.63 0.27 11.22
CA MET A 56 -8.02 0.19 10.76
C MET A 56 -8.59 -1.22 10.95
N LYS A 57 -9.92 -1.32 11.15
CA LYS A 57 -10.61 -2.61 11.19
C LYS A 57 -10.85 -3.08 9.75
N THR A 58 -10.46 -4.31 9.45
CA THR A 58 -10.52 -4.89 8.10
C THR A 58 -11.94 -4.96 7.56
N LYS A 59 -12.94 -5.19 8.42
CA LYS A 59 -14.37 -5.19 8.04
C LYS A 59 -14.88 -3.88 7.43
N HIS A 60 -14.15 -2.78 7.59
CA HIS A 60 -14.51 -1.49 7.01
C HIS A 60 -13.85 -1.26 5.65
N ILE A 61 -12.88 -2.09 5.25
CA ILE A 61 -12.21 -1.96 3.94
C ILE A 61 -13.12 -2.61 2.90
N ILE A 62 -13.58 -1.81 1.93
CA ILE A 62 -14.44 -2.28 0.84
C ILE A 62 -13.66 -2.48 -0.47
N HIS A 63 -12.57 -1.73 -0.66
CA HIS A 63 -11.73 -1.84 -1.83
C HIS A 63 -10.30 -1.40 -1.51
N VAL A 64 -9.33 -2.00 -2.20
CA VAL A 64 -7.91 -1.64 -2.12
C VAL A 64 -7.38 -1.45 -3.52
N LYS A 65 -6.75 -0.30 -3.76
CA LYS A 65 -6.10 0.04 -5.03
C LYS A 65 -4.60 0.24 -4.78
N ILE A 66 -3.75 -0.32 -5.64
CA ILE A 66 -2.31 -0.11 -5.63
C ILE A 66 -1.89 0.27 -7.04
N VAL A 67 -1.11 1.34 -7.17
CA VAL A 67 -0.59 1.84 -8.45
C VAL A 67 0.90 2.08 -8.31
N GLU A 68 1.69 1.57 -9.24
CA GLU A 68 3.13 1.85 -9.28
C GLU A 68 3.37 3.33 -9.54
N VAL A 69 4.36 3.88 -8.84
CA VAL A 69 4.79 5.26 -9.05
C VAL A 69 6.16 5.20 -9.72
N GLU A 70 6.21 5.57 -10.99
CA GLU A 70 7.48 5.83 -11.65
C GLU A 70 8.09 7.10 -11.04
N VAL A 71 9.10 6.92 -10.19
CA VAL A 71 9.93 8.04 -9.76
C VAL A 71 10.79 8.41 -10.97
N LYS A 72 10.37 9.42 -11.75
CA LYS A 72 11.27 10.07 -12.70
C LYS A 72 12.44 10.62 -11.88
N GLN A 73 13.58 9.95 -11.95
CA GLN A 73 14.83 10.53 -11.49
C GLN A 73 15.10 11.72 -12.42
N GLU A 74 14.74 12.93 -11.98
CA GLU A 74 15.30 14.13 -12.58
C GLU A 74 16.82 14.05 -12.34
N GLN A 75 17.53 13.62 -13.37
CA GLN A 75 18.98 13.72 -13.42
C GLN A 75 19.33 15.20 -13.33
N SER A 76 19.61 15.66 -12.12
CA SER A 76 20.33 16.90 -11.86
C SER A 76 21.74 16.73 -12.43
N ASN A 77 21.91 17.03 -13.71
CA ASN A 77 23.22 17.32 -14.28
C ASN A 77 23.73 18.61 -13.62
N ALA A 78 24.60 18.45 -12.63
CA ALA A 78 25.48 19.50 -12.13
C ALA A 78 26.91 19.21 -12.61
#